data_AF-A0A950F0X8-F1
#
_entry.id   AF-A0A950F0X8-F1
#
_cell.length_a   1.000
_cell.length_b   1.000
_cell.length_c   1.000
_cell.angle_alpha   90.00
_cell.angle_beta   90.00
_cell.angle_gamma   90.00
#
_symmetry.space_group_name_H-M   'P 1'
#
loop_
_entity.id
_entity.type
_entity.pdbx_description
1 polymer ?
#
loop_
_entity_poly.entity_id
_entity_poly.type
_entity_poly.pdbx_seq_one_letter_code
_entity_poly.pdbx_strand_id
1 'polypeptide(L)' 'MNDYDALFGILAEHHYQGWVSIEDAMNGMEEMAESLTFLRRMSATHFPR' A
#
# COMPACT_ATOMS: atom_id res chain seq x y z
N MET A 1 11.41 -1.41 10.63
CA MET A 1 10.19 -1.73 9.87
C MET A 1 9.54 -0.42 9.48
N ASN A 2 9.00 -0.30 8.26
CA ASN A 2 8.41 0.96 7.78
C ASN A 2 7.09 1.25 8.51
N ASP A 3 6.87 2.52 8.85
CA ASP A 3 5.58 2.99 9.38
C ASP A 3 4.65 3.34 8.21
N TYR A 4 3.89 2.34 7.77
CA TYR A 4 3.00 2.51 6.63
C TYR A 4 1.74 3.32 6.95
N ASP A 5 1.30 3.37 8.21
CA ASP A 5 0.17 4.21 8.59
C ASP A 5 0.54 5.69 8.47
N ALA A 6 1.72 6.08 8.93
CA ALA A 6 2.22 7.45 8.76
C ALA A 6 2.38 7.82 7.26
N LEU A 7 2.95 6.91 6.45
CA LEU A 7 3.14 7.14 5.02
C LEU A 7 1.81 7.32 4.28
N PHE A 8 0.85 6.41 4.50
CA PHE A 8 -0.46 6.50 3.86
C PHE A 8 -1.24 7.73 4.34
N GLY A 9 -1.08 8.12 5.61
CA GLY A 9 -1.65 9.37 6.14
C GLY A 9 -1.15 10.61 5.38
N ILE A 10 0.16 10.71 5.14
CA ILE A 10 0.75 11.81 4.35
C ILE A 10 0.20 11.82 2.91
N LEU A 11 0.08 10.65 2.27
CA LEU A 11 -0.47 10.56 0.92
C LEU A 11 -1.95 10.99 0.88
N ALA A 12 -2.74 10.61 1.89
CA ALA A 12 -4.14 11.01 2.02
C ALA A 12 -4.29 12.53 2.28
N GLU A 13 -3.45 13.10 3.14
CA GLU A 13 -3.40 14.54 3.42
C GLU A 13 -3.15 15.37 2.14
N HIS A 14 -2.32 14.85 1.23
CA HIS A 14 -2.04 15.48 -0.06
C HIS A 14 -3.01 15.08 -1.19
N HIS A 15 -4.13 14.44 -0.87
CA HIS A 15 -5.15 14.01 -1.84
C HIS A 15 -4.58 13.19 -3.01
N TYR A 16 -3.61 12.31 -2.71
CA TYR A 16 -3.00 11.46 -3.71
C TYR A 16 -4.04 10.57 -4.42
N GLN A 17 -4.01 10.57 -5.75
CA GLN A 17 -4.91 9.78 -6.63
C GLN A 17 -4.14 8.96 -7.67
N GLY A 18 -2.83 8.79 -7.47
CA GLY A 18 -1.96 8.06 -8.38
C GLY A 18 -1.90 6.55 -8.12
N TRP A 19 -0.93 5.89 -8.75
CA TRP A 19 -0.72 4.45 -8.67
C TRP A 19 0.40 4.08 -7.70
N VAL A 20 0.18 3.02 -6.92
CA VAL A 20 1.23 2.35 -6.15
C VAL A 20 1.75 1.16 -6.95
N SER A 21 3.05 1.16 -7.26
CA SER A 21 3.74 0.02 -7.87
C SER A 21 4.30 -0.90 -6.79
N ILE A 22 4.23 -2.21 -7.00
CA ILE A 22 4.82 -3.22 -6.10
C ILE A 22 6.09 -3.74 -6.77
N GLU A 23 7.22 -3.56 -6.11
CA GLU A 23 8.49 -4.21 -6.45
C GLU A 23 8.83 -5.19 -5.32
N ASP A 24 8.20 -6.37 -5.40
CA ASP A 24 8.33 -7.48 -4.46
C ASP A 24 8.36 -8.80 -5.25
N ALA A 25 8.37 -9.96 -4.58
CA ALA A 25 8.48 -11.31 -5.15
C ALA A 25 9.91 -11.78 -5.43
N MET A 26 10.83 -11.52 -4.50
CA MET A 26 12.18 -12.09 -4.56
C MET A 26 12.15 -13.62 -4.46
N ASN A 27 11.16 -14.18 -3.75
CA ASN A 27 11.01 -15.63 -3.56
C ASN A 27 9.78 -16.23 -4.29
N GLY A 28 8.96 -15.42 -4.95
CA GLY A 28 7.88 -15.89 -5.84
C GLY A 28 6.56 -15.14 -5.73
N MET A 29 5.57 -15.58 -6.51
CA MET A 29 4.27 -14.90 -6.68
C MET A 29 3.40 -14.84 -5.42
N GLU A 30 3.69 -15.64 -4.40
CA GLU A 30 2.99 -15.60 -3.12
C GLU A 30 3.25 -14.30 -2.36
N GLU A 31 4.51 -13.83 -2.35
CA GLU A 31 4.89 -12.53 -1.76
C GLU A 31 4.16 -11.37 -2.46
N MET A 32 4.04 -11.43 -3.79
CA MET A 32 3.26 -10.45 -4.54
C MET A 32 1.78 -10.42 -4.10
N ALA A 33 1.20 -11.58 -3.80
CA ALA A 33 -0.19 -11.67 -3.34
C ALA A 33 -0.36 -11.11 -1.91
N GLU A 34 0.61 -11.34 -1.02
CA GLU A 34 0.65 -10.75 0.31
C GLU A 34 0.79 -9.23 0.25
N SER A 35 1.72 -8.72 -0.56
CA SER A 35 1.91 -7.29 -0.81
C SER A 35 0.65 -6.62 -1.39
N LEU A 36 -0.03 -7.29 -2.32
CA LEU A 36 -1.31 -6.81 -2.84
C LEU A 36 -2.41 -6.77 -1.76
N THR A 37 -2.46 -7.80 -0.91
CA THR A 37 -3.43 -7.87 0.21
C THR A 37 -3.18 -6.76 1.21
N PHE A 38 -1.92 -6.52 1.55
CA PHE A 38 -1.49 -5.43 2.41
C PHE A 38 -1.90 -4.06 1.84
N LEU A 39 -1.57 -3.78 0.58
CA LEU A 39 -1.93 -2.50 -0.05
C LEU A 39 -3.44 -2.29 -0.11
N ARG A 40 -4.23 -3.32 -0.43
CA ARG A 40 -5.70 -3.22 -0.40
C ARG A 40 -6.23 -2.81 0.96
N ARG A 41 -5.69 -3.38 2.04
CA ARG A 41 -6.06 -3.02 3.41
C ARG A 41 -5.69 -1.57 3.71
N MET A 42 -4.46 -1.16 3.40
CA MET A 42 -4.00 0.22 3.65
C MET A 42 -4.81 1.25 2.88
N SER A 43 -5.09 0.99 1.59
CA SER A 43 -5.95 1.85 0.78
C SER A 43 -7.36 1.95 1.35
N ALA A 44 -7.96 0.86 1.84
CA ALA A 44 -9.28 0.90 2.45
C ALA A 44 -9.32 1.71 3.75
N THR A 45 -8.26 1.66 4.56
CA THR A 45 -8.15 2.42 5.81
C THR A 45 -7.98 3.92 5.56
N HIS A 46 -7.07 4.30 4.66
CA HIS A 46 -6.63 5.70 4.49
C HIS A 46 -7.32 6.45 3.33
N PHE A 47 -7.87 5.72 2.37
CA PHE A 47 -8.62 6.27 1.24
C PHE A 47 -10.04 5.68 1.16
N PRO A 48 -10.86 5.83 2.22
CA PRO A 48 -12.26 5.40 2.18
C PRO A 48 -13.01 6.23 1.12
N ARG A 49 -13.81 5.55 0.29
CA ARG A 49 -14.70 6.18 -0.69
C ARG A 49 -15.97 6.69 -0.04
#